data_AF-A0A941EIY1-F1
#
_entry.id   AF-A0A941EIY1-F1
#
_cell.length_a   1.000
_cell.length_b   1.000
_cell.length_c   1.000
_cell.angle_alpha   90.00
_cell.angle_beta   90.00
_cell.angle_gamma   90.00
#
_symmetry.space_group_name_H-M   'P 1'
#
loop_
_entity.id
_entity.type
_entity.pdbx_description
1 polymer ?
#
loop_
_entity_poly.entity_id
_entity_poly.type
_entity_poly.pdbx_seq_one_letter_code
_entity_poly.pdbx_strand_id
1 'polypeptide(L)'
;TSNRRHLLPEYMKENLSYTHTADGEVHPGEVVEEKISLSERFGLWVSFYPFSQEEYLAIVAQWLSALGVPAAAIEAARPAALVWALERGSRSGRVAYQFARDHAGRTHG
;
A
#
# COMPACT_ATOMS: atom_id res chain seq x y z
N THR A 1 2.55 -5.00 14.19
CA THR A 1 3.51 -5.80 13.42
C THR A 1 4.10 -4.93 12.31
N SER A 2 5.38 -5.17 12.01
CA SER A 2 6.33 -4.31 11.30
C SER A 2 5.91 -3.92 9.86
N ASN A 3 5.74 -2.63 9.59
CA ASN A 3 5.80 -2.10 8.21
C ASN A 3 6.58 -0.78 8.10
N ARG A 4 7.56 -0.58 9.01
CA ARG A 4 8.52 0.54 8.97
C ARG A 4 9.93 0.09 8.58
N ARG A 5 10.12 -1.22 8.33
CA ARG A 5 11.45 -1.85 8.26
C ARG A 5 11.91 -2.21 6.84
N HIS A 6 11.17 -1.85 5.79
CA HIS A 6 11.54 -2.18 4.40
C HIS A 6 11.33 -1.00 3.45
N LEU A 7 12.06 0.10 3.68
CA LEU A 7 12.31 1.14 2.68
C LEU A 7 13.75 1.68 2.82
N LEU A 8 14.71 0.78 3.08
CA LEU A 8 16.12 1.05 2.84
C LEU A 8 16.60 0.01 1.84
N PRO A 9 16.65 0.35 0.54
CA PRO A 9 17.58 -0.32 -0.33
C PRO A 9 18.97 0.14 0.12
N GLU A 10 19.66 -0.70 0.89
CA GLU A 10 21.11 -0.55 0.96
C GLU A 10 21.68 -0.66 -0.46
N TYR A 11 22.77 0.07 -0.65
CA TYR A 11 23.69 0.06 -1.79
C TYR A 11 23.27 0.90 -3.00
N MET A 12 23.63 2.18 -2.95
CA MET A 12 24.43 2.77 -4.04
C MET A 12 25.13 4.06 -3.57
N LYS A 13 26.42 3.92 -3.25
CA LYS A 13 27.46 4.87 -3.69
C LYS A 13 27.34 6.34 -3.28
N GLU A 14 27.16 6.64 -2.00
CA GLU A 14 27.59 7.93 -1.43
C GLU A 14 28.66 7.78 -0.33
N ASN A 15 29.40 6.67 -0.41
CA ASN A 15 30.68 6.46 0.27
C ASN A 15 31.84 7.30 -0.33
N LEU A 16 31.59 8.46 -0.97
CA LEU A 16 32.63 9.15 -1.76
C LEU A 16 32.76 10.68 -1.56
N SER A 17 32.25 11.24 -0.47
CA SER A 17 32.69 12.56 0.01
C SER A 17 33.04 12.58 1.51
N TYR A 18 33.54 11.45 2.03
CA TYR A 18 34.28 11.42 3.28
C TYR A 18 35.66 12.05 3.07
N THR A 19 35.73 13.38 3.14
CA THR A 19 36.98 14.09 3.37
C THR A 19 37.09 14.35 4.86
N HIS A 20 37.93 13.56 5.53
CA HIS A 20 38.36 13.84 6.90
C HIS A 20 39.22 15.12 6.91
N THR A 21 38.76 16.17 7.58
CA THR A 21 39.64 17.24 8.07
C THR A 21 40.18 16.86 9.46
N ALA A 22 41.36 17.39 9.80
CA ALA A 22 42.14 16.96 10.96
C ALA A 22 41.56 17.37 12.33
N ASP A 23 40.49 18.17 12.36
CA ASP A 23 39.96 18.77 13.58
C ASP A 23 38.49 18.39 13.81
N GLY A 24 38.28 17.11 14.14
CA GLY A 24 37.48 16.63 15.28
C GLY A 24 36.01 17.04 15.52
N GLU A 25 35.39 17.97 14.79
CA GLU A 25 34.03 18.43 15.10
C GLU A 25 33.06 18.24 13.92
N VAL A 26 32.50 17.03 13.83
CA VAL A 26 31.35 16.74 12.98
C VAL A 26 30.10 17.27 13.69
N HIS A 27 29.48 18.34 13.18
CA HIS A 27 28.22 18.86 13.68
C HIS A 27 27.06 17.91 13.30
N PRO A 28 26.45 17.18 14.23
CA PRO A 28 25.40 16.19 13.91
C PRO A 28 24.01 16.84 13.69
N GLY A 29 23.92 18.17 13.69
CA GLY A 29 22.67 18.94 13.71
C GLY A 29 22.10 19.31 12.34
N GLU A 30 22.90 19.38 11.28
CA GLU A 30 22.48 19.97 9.99
C GLU A 30 21.63 19.02 9.12
N VAL A 31 21.70 17.70 9.34
CA VAL A 31 20.99 16.73 8.50
C VAL A 31 19.49 16.59 8.86
N VAL A 32 19.10 17.04 10.06
CA VAL A 32 17.70 16.97 10.52
C VAL A 32 16.87 18.16 10.02
N GLU A 33 17.46 19.36 9.94
CA GLU A 33 16.77 20.56 9.46
C GLU A 33 16.41 20.50 7.97
N GLU A 34 17.23 19.85 7.13
CA GLU A 34 16.96 19.79 5.69
C GLU A 34 15.72 18.93 5.35
N LYS A 35 15.45 17.89 6.15
CA LYS A 35 14.29 16.99 5.95
C LYS A 35 12.97 17.61 6.42
N ILE A 36 13.00 18.43 7.47
CA ILE A 36 11.82 19.20 7.92
C ILE A 36 11.47 20.25 6.84
N SER A 37 12.49 20.87 6.25
CA SER A 37 12.37 21.87 5.19
C SER A 37 11.65 21.37 3.93
N LEU A 38 11.79 20.09 3.57
CA LEU A 38 11.19 19.57 2.33
C LEU A 38 9.67 19.37 2.46
N SER A 39 9.19 18.77 3.56
CA SER A 39 7.76 18.53 3.78
C SER A 39 6.94 19.82 3.97
N GLU A 40 7.53 20.86 4.59
CA GLU A 40 6.86 22.15 4.76
C GLU A 40 6.68 22.90 3.43
N ARG A 41 7.58 22.71 2.46
CA ARG A 41 7.49 23.34 1.13
C ARG A 41 6.42 22.71 0.23
N PHE A 42 6.01 21.48 0.50
CA PHE A 42 4.99 20.81 -0.31
C PHE A 42 3.56 21.10 0.16
N GLY A 43 3.35 21.55 1.41
CA GLY A 43 2.08 22.10 1.93
C GLY A 43 0.82 21.22 1.79
N LEU A 44 0.92 20.06 1.15
CA LEU A 44 -0.17 19.22 0.71
C LEU A 44 -0.12 17.89 1.44
N TRP A 45 -1.18 17.65 2.21
CA TRP A 45 -1.41 16.39 2.91
C TRP A 45 -2.38 15.56 2.07
N VAL A 46 -1.92 14.40 1.57
CA VAL A 46 -2.77 13.44 0.88
C VAL A 46 -3.39 12.51 1.92
N SER A 47 -4.68 12.70 2.20
CA SER A 47 -5.44 11.84 3.11
C SER A 47 -5.89 10.56 2.40
N PHE A 48 -5.80 9.43 3.10
CA PHE A 48 -6.34 8.15 2.64
C PHE A 48 -7.61 7.82 3.43
N TYR A 49 -8.76 7.93 2.77
CA TYR A 49 -10.05 7.59 3.37
C TYR A 49 -10.27 6.07 3.31
N PRO A 50 -10.86 5.47 4.37
CA PRO A 50 -11.21 4.06 4.35
C PRO A 50 -12.32 3.80 3.33
N PHE A 51 -12.27 2.64 2.67
CA PHE A 51 -13.30 2.24 1.73
C PHE A 51 -14.62 1.96 2.45
N SER A 52 -15.71 2.47 1.88
CA SER A 52 -17.05 2.02 2.23
C SER A 52 -17.26 0.57 1.80
N GLN A 53 -18.31 -0.06 2.33
CA GLN A 53 -18.69 -1.40 1.88
C GLN A 53 -19.06 -1.43 0.39
N GLU A 54 -19.73 -0.39 -0.09
CA GLU A 54 -20.16 -0.28 -1.47
C GLU A 54 -18.96 -0.13 -2.41
N GLU A 55 -18.00 0.74 -2.07
CA GLU A 55 -16.76 0.91 -2.84
C GLU A 55 -15.96 -0.39 -2.87
N TYR A 56 -15.86 -1.09 -1.74
CA TYR A 56 -15.23 -2.39 -1.69
C TYR A 56 -15.90 -3.41 -2.63
N LEU A 57 -17.23 -3.50 -2.59
CA LEU A 57 -17.99 -4.41 -3.46
C LEU A 57 -17.87 -4.03 -4.94
N ALA A 58 -17.81 -2.73 -5.26
CA ALA A 58 -17.60 -2.24 -6.61
C ALA A 58 -16.22 -2.68 -7.16
N ILE A 59 -15.17 -2.58 -6.34
CA ILE A 59 -13.82 -3.01 -6.72
C ILE A 59 -13.77 -4.54 -6.88
N VAL A 60 -14.44 -5.30 -6.01
CA VAL A 60 -14.58 -6.76 -6.15
C VAL A 60 -15.25 -7.11 -7.48
N ALA A 61 -16.37 -6.47 -7.79
CA ALA A 61 -17.10 -6.70 -9.04
C ALA A 61 -16.23 -6.37 -10.27
N GLN A 62 -15.47 -5.28 -10.21
CA GLN A 62 -14.56 -4.88 -11.29
C GLN A 62 -13.45 -5.93 -11.52
N TRP A 63 -12.85 -6.47 -10.46
CA TRP A 63 -11.84 -7.51 -10.59
C TRP A 63 -12.42 -8.84 -11.06
N LEU A 64 -13.57 -9.27 -10.55
CA LEU A 64 -14.22 -10.51 -10.99
C LEU A 64 -14.61 -10.41 -12.48
N SER A 65 -15.13 -9.26 -12.91
CA SER A 65 -15.42 -8.99 -14.32
C SER A 65 -14.15 -9.05 -15.17
N ALA A 66 -13.05 -8.44 -14.73
CA ALA A 66 -11.76 -8.51 -15.41
C ALA A 66 -11.18 -9.94 -15.47
N LEU A 67 -11.56 -10.81 -14.53
CA LEU A 67 -11.20 -12.23 -14.50
C LEU A 67 -12.17 -13.12 -15.29
N GLY A 68 -13.18 -12.54 -15.97
CA GLY A 68 -14.11 -13.28 -16.81
C GLY A 68 -15.28 -13.94 -16.07
N VAL A 69 -15.52 -13.58 -14.81
CA VAL A 69 -16.65 -14.11 -14.05
C VAL A 69 -17.97 -13.47 -14.56
N PRO A 70 -19.01 -14.27 -14.88
CA PRO A 70 -20.28 -13.73 -15.37
C PRO A 70 -20.98 -12.84 -14.35
N ALA A 71 -21.71 -11.81 -14.81
CA ALA A 71 -22.39 -10.84 -13.93
C ALA A 71 -23.30 -11.48 -12.87
N ALA A 72 -24.02 -12.56 -13.22
CA ALA A 72 -24.85 -13.29 -12.26
C ALA A 72 -24.04 -13.93 -11.13
N ALA A 73 -22.85 -14.46 -11.44
CA ALA A 73 -21.94 -15.03 -10.44
C ALA A 73 -21.25 -13.94 -9.61
N ILE A 74 -20.95 -12.77 -10.20
CA ILE A 74 -20.44 -11.61 -9.48
C ILE A 74 -21.43 -11.15 -8.40
N GLU A 75 -22.71 -11.01 -8.75
CA GLU A 75 -23.74 -10.63 -7.78
C GLU A 75 -23.89 -11.67 -6.66
N ALA A 76 -23.84 -12.96 -7.02
CA ALA A 76 -23.85 -14.05 -6.04
C ALA A 76 -22.61 -14.07 -5.11
N ALA A 77 -21.47 -13.52 -5.56
CA ALA A 77 -20.23 -13.50 -4.80
C ALA A 77 -20.17 -12.42 -3.71
N ARG A 78 -21.11 -11.45 -3.70
CA ARG A 78 -21.08 -10.30 -2.77
C ARG A 78 -21.04 -10.69 -1.29
N PRO A 79 -21.88 -11.62 -0.78
CA PRO A 79 -21.83 -12.00 0.64
C PRO A 79 -20.48 -12.64 1.02
N ALA A 80 -19.94 -13.51 0.16
CA ALA A 80 -18.64 -14.14 0.37
C ALA A 80 -17.51 -13.10 0.40
N ALA A 81 -17.58 -12.08 -0.47
CA ALA A 81 -16.61 -10.99 -0.48
C ALA A 81 -16.61 -10.20 0.83
N LEU A 82 -17.79 -9.98 1.44
CA LEU A 82 -17.92 -9.28 2.71
C LEU A 82 -17.36 -10.10 3.88
N VAL A 83 -17.64 -11.40 3.91
CA VAL A 83 -17.05 -12.32 4.90
C VAL A 83 -15.53 -12.32 4.79
N TRP A 84 -14.99 -12.42 3.57
CA TRP A 84 -13.55 -12.35 3.32
C TRP A 84 -12.91 -11.06 3.84
N ALA A 85 -13.56 -9.91 3.65
CA ALA A 85 -13.07 -8.63 4.16
C ALA A 85 -13.06 -8.57 5.70
N LEU A 86 -14.07 -9.17 6.34
CA LEU A 86 -14.14 -9.26 7.81
C LEU A 86 -13.01 -10.13 8.37
N GLU A 87 -12.78 -11.30 7.78
CA GLU A 87 -11.69 -12.21 8.16
C GLU A 87 -10.30 -11.57 8.02
N ARG A 88 -10.13 -10.75 6.98
CA ARG A 88 -8.89 -10.00 6.71
C ARG A 88 -8.78 -8.71 7.53
N GLY A 89 -9.84 -8.29 8.21
CA GLY A 89 -9.91 -7.06 8.99
C GLY A 89 -9.78 -5.77 8.17
N SER A 90 -10.05 -5.80 6.85
CA SER A 90 -9.90 -4.61 5.99
C SER A 90 -10.74 -4.68 4.73
N ARG A 91 -11.32 -3.53 4.37
CA ARG A 91 -11.87 -3.24 3.05
C ARG A 91 -10.86 -2.39 2.29
N SER A 92 -10.14 -3.00 1.36
CA SER A 92 -9.16 -2.32 0.52
C SER A 92 -9.10 -2.96 -0.86
N GLY A 93 -8.61 -2.23 -1.86
CA GLY A 93 -8.43 -2.77 -3.21
C GLY A 93 -7.54 -4.02 -3.25
N ARG A 94 -6.53 -4.11 -2.37
CA ARG A 94 -5.70 -5.32 -2.23
C ARG A 94 -6.52 -6.52 -1.78
N VAL A 95 -7.34 -6.36 -0.73
CA VAL A 95 -8.18 -7.46 -0.21
C VAL A 95 -9.22 -7.87 -1.24
N ALA A 96 -9.83 -6.91 -1.95
CA ALA A 96 -10.76 -7.17 -3.03
C ALA A 96 -10.13 -8.00 -4.17
N TYR A 97 -8.91 -7.65 -4.59
CA TYR A 97 -8.18 -8.41 -5.61
C TYR A 97 -7.84 -9.84 -5.16
N GLN A 98 -7.42 -10.00 -3.90
CA GLN A 98 -7.14 -11.33 -3.33
C GLN A 98 -8.38 -12.21 -3.34
N PHE A 99 -9.52 -11.68 -2.89
CA PHE A 99 -10.80 -12.37 -2.95
C PHE A 99 -11.15 -12.74 -4.41
N ALA A 100 -11.05 -11.79 -5.34
CA ALA A 100 -11.45 -12.02 -6.73
C ALA A 100 -10.63 -13.14 -7.40
N ARG A 101 -9.30 -13.16 -7.18
CA ARG A 101 -8.43 -14.23 -7.69
C ARG A 101 -8.78 -15.61 -7.13
N ASP A 102 -8.99 -15.66 -5.81
CA ASP A 102 -9.31 -16.88 -5.09
C ASP A 102 -10.71 -17.41 -5.50
N HIS A 103 -11.68 -16.52 -5.63
CA HIS A 103 -13.03 -16.85 -6.10
C HIS A 103 -13.02 -17.35 -7.55
N ALA A 104 -12.39 -16.60 -8.47
CA ALA A 104 -12.30 -17.00 -9.88
C ALA A 104 -11.55 -18.33 -10.07
N GLY A 105 -10.50 -18.56 -9.27
CA GLY A 105 -9.75 -19.82 -9.28
C GLY A 105 -10.58 -21.04 -8.87
N ARG A 106 -11.52 -20.88 -7.93
CA ARG A 106 -12.45 -21.96 -7.53
C ARG A 106 -13.55 -22.23 -8.54
N THR A 107 -13.98 -21.24 -9.30
CA THR A 107 -15.08 -21.39 -10.27
C THR A 107 -14.63 -21.99 -11.60
N HIS A 108 -13.32 -22.02 -11.89
CA HIS A 108 -12.74 -22.56 -13.12
C HIS A 108 -12.00 -23.89 -12.94
N GLY A 109 -12.01 -24.48 -11.74
CA GLY A 109 -11.48 -25.82 -11.46
C GLY A 109 -12.60 -26.81 -11.22
#